data_AF-A0A948AK92-F1
#
_entry.id   AF-A0A948AK92-F1
#
_cell.length_a   1.000
_cell.length_b   1.000
_cell.length_c   1.000
_cell.angle_alpha   90.00
_cell.angle_beta   90.00
_cell.angle_gamma   90.00
#
_symmetry.space_group_name_H-M   'P 1'
#
loop_
_entity.id
_entity.type
_entity.pdbx_description
1 polymer ?
#
loop_
_entity_poly.entity_id
_entity_poly.type
_entity_poly.pdbx_seq_one_letter_code
_entity_poly.pdbx_strand_id
1 'polypeptide(L)'
;MAPQEDAGKLVPVAMPWLKPVSWWQLPGWRDDDLTLAWPAWLQSCRGLRGNPAWTGVCQAAQQLSALPESDDIRAFLESQFQAWQVSQSEGGTEGLVTGYYEPLLRGSRTRTSRYRYPLYGPPDDMLVVDLGAIYPELKSLRLRGRLQGNKVVPYWNRAEIEAGAAPMRGKEVLWVDDPVEFFFLQVQGSGRVRLDDGKGGGETARVGYADQNGHPYRSIGKWLVEKGEITLDKASMQGIKDWG
;
A
#
# COMPACT_ATOMS: atom_id res chain seq x y z
N MET A 1 7.57 16.32 -46.43
CA MET A 1 8.21 16.99 -45.29
C MET A 1 7.65 16.34 -44.04
N ALA A 2 8.37 15.37 -43.47
CA ALA A 2 7.91 14.65 -42.29
C ALA A 2 8.09 15.55 -41.05
N PRO A 3 7.14 15.60 -40.11
CA PRO A 3 7.32 16.33 -38.87
C PRO A 3 8.38 15.63 -38.02
N GLN A 4 9.44 16.36 -37.67
CA GLN A 4 10.40 15.94 -36.65
C GLN A 4 9.71 15.95 -35.29
N GLU A 5 9.69 14.80 -34.61
CA GLU A 5 9.40 14.75 -33.18
C GLU A 5 10.49 15.52 -32.43
N ASP A 6 10.10 16.62 -31.81
CA ASP A 6 10.93 17.38 -30.88
C ASP A 6 11.11 16.51 -29.62
N ALA A 7 12.28 15.88 -29.50
CA ALA A 7 12.66 15.14 -28.31
C ALA A 7 12.69 16.12 -27.14
N GLY A 8 11.59 16.14 -26.36
CA GLY A 8 11.39 17.05 -25.25
C GLY A 8 12.62 17.10 -24.35
N LYS A 9 13.29 18.26 -24.32
CA LYS A 9 14.40 18.53 -23.42
C LYS A 9 13.94 18.24 -21.99
N LEU A 10 14.61 17.32 -21.31
CA LEU A 10 14.44 17.07 -19.88
C LEU A 10 14.68 18.40 -19.15
N VAL A 11 13.61 19.01 -18.64
CA VAL A 11 13.71 20.20 -17.80
C VAL A 11 14.15 19.73 -16.42
N PRO A 12 15.31 20.17 -15.90
CA PRO A 12 15.72 19.81 -14.54
C PRO A 12 14.69 20.35 -13.55
N VAL A 13 14.01 19.44 -12.85
CA VAL A 13 13.14 19.82 -11.74
C VAL A 13 14.05 20.22 -10.59
N ALA A 14 14.10 21.52 -10.28
CA ALA A 14 14.77 21.99 -9.08
C ALA A 14 14.03 21.41 -7.85
N MET A 15 14.72 20.58 -7.08
CA MET A 15 14.20 20.00 -5.83
C MET A 15 14.94 20.68 -4.66
N PRO A 16 14.54 21.89 -4.25
CA PRO A 16 15.24 22.66 -3.21
C PRO A 16 15.27 21.96 -1.84
N TRP A 17 14.41 20.97 -1.64
CA TRP A 17 14.35 20.13 -0.44
C TRP A 17 15.33 18.95 -0.45
N LEU A 18 16.11 18.74 -1.52
CA LEU A 18 17.13 17.70 -1.60
C LEU A 18 18.53 18.32 -1.57
N LYS A 19 19.32 17.97 -0.55
CA LYS A 19 20.71 18.39 -0.41
C LYS A 19 21.65 17.18 -0.53
N PRO A 20 22.63 17.17 -1.44
CA PRO A 20 23.56 16.06 -1.52
C PRO A 20 24.44 16.04 -0.27
N VAL A 21 24.64 14.86 0.32
CA VAL A 21 25.46 14.64 1.50
C VAL A 21 26.44 13.49 1.28
N SER A 22 27.55 13.50 1.99
CA SER A 22 28.45 12.36 1.97
C SER A 22 27.82 11.18 2.73
N TRP A 23 28.08 9.95 2.29
CA TRP A 23 27.69 8.73 3.00
C TRP A 23 28.16 8.70 4.46
N TRP A 24 29.30 9.34 4.77
CA TRP A 24 29.82 9.48 6.14
C TRP A 24 28.96 10.35 7.06
N GLN A 25 28.01 11.12 6.50
CA GLN A 25 27.07 11.92 7.29
C GLN A 25 25.82 11.13 7.70
N LEU A 26 25.63 9.90 7.20
CA LEU A 26 24.48 9.07 7.56
C LEU A 26 24.77 8.37 8.91
N PRO A 27 23.98 8.65 9.96
CA PRO A 27 24.16 8.00 11.25
C PRO A 27 24.04 6.48 11.13
N GLY A 28 24.97 5.75 11.74
CA GLY A 28 24.98 4.28 11.73
C GLY A 28 25.41 3.63 10.41
N TRP A 29 25.63 4.40 9.33
CA TRP A 29 25.94 3.83 8.00
C TRP A 29 27.07 2.82 8.07
N ARG A 30 28.23 3.20 8.59
CA ARG A 30 29.45 2.38 8.62
C ARG A 30 29.27 1.00 9.27
N ASP A 31 28.43 0.93 10.29
CA ASP A 31 28.28 -0.25 11.14
C ASP A 31 27.00 -1.05 10.82
N ASP A 32 26.19 -0.56 9.86
CA ASP A 32 24.92 -1.21 9.48
C ASP A 32 25.15 -2.57 8.80
N ASP A 33 24.30 -3.54 9.13
CA ASP A 33 24.33 -4.88 8.53
C ASP A 33 23.52 -4.88 7.23
N LEU A 34 24.19 -4.49 6.15
CA LEU A 34 23.57 -4.38 4.83
C LEU A 34 23.16 -5.73 4.24
N THR A 35 23.65 -6.85 4.79
CA THR A 35 23.22 -8.20 4.35
C THR A 35 21.73 -8.42 4.60
N LEU A 36 21.14 -7.75 5.61
CA LEU A 36 19.71 -7.83 5.92
C LEU A 36 18.84 -7.11 4.88
N ALA A 37 19.38 -6.07 4.23
CA ALA A 37 18.67 -5.29 3.21
C ALA A 37 18.83 -5.87 1.78
N TRP A 38 19.92 -6.60 1.53
CA TRP A 38 20.27 -7.06 0.19
C TRP A 38 19.22 -7.98 -0.50
N PRO A 39 18.55 -8.92 0.19
CA PRO A 39 17.48 -9.69 -0.43
C PRO A 39 16.32 -8.82 -0.93
N ALA A 40 16.00 -7.73 -0.21
CA ALA A 40 14.97 -6.79 -0.62
C ALA A 40 15.39 -5.97 -1.85
N TRP A 41 16.68 -5.61 -1.95
CA TRP A 41 17.25 -4.98 -3.14
C TRP A 41 17.06 -5.85 -4.40
N LEU A 42 17.47 -7.11 -4.33
CA LEU A 42 17.35 -8.05 -5.46
C LEU A 42 15.88 -8.33 -5.81
N GLN A 43 15.00 -8.43 -4.81
CA GLN A 43 13.56 -8.53 -5.03
C GLN A 43 13.04 -7.31 -5.81
N SER A 44 13.48 -6.11 -5.45
CA SER A 44 13.06 -4.85 -6.07
C SER A 44 13.55 -4.74 -7.51
N CYS A 45 14.78 -5.18 -7.79
CA CYS A 45 15.32 -5.25 -9.14
C CYS A 45 14.49 -6.15 -10.08
N ARG A 46 13.82 -7.19 -9.56
CA ARG A 46 12.88 -8.00 -10.36
C ARG A 46 11.64 -7.21 -10.79
N GLY A 47 11.13 -6.34 -9.93
CA GLY A 47 9.99 -5.46 -10.24
C GLY A 47 10.37 -4.27 -11.13
N LEU A 48 11.63 -3.82 -11.08
CA LEU A 48 12.14 -2.68 -11.82
C LEU A 48 12.71 -3.01 -13.21
N ARG A 49 12.66 -4.27 -13.67
CA ARG A 49 13.25 -4.71 -14.95
C ARG A 49 12.81 -3.89 -16.17
N GLY A 50 11.62 -3.29 -16.13
CA GLY A 50 11.09 -2.46 -17.20
C GLY A 50 11.45 -0.97 -17.10
N ASN A 51 12.16 -0.54 -16.05
CA ASN A 51 12.52 0.86 -15.83
C ASN A 51 13.98 1.13 -16.27
N PRO A 52 14.21 1.84 -17.38
CA PRO A 52 15.55 2.10 -17.90
C PRO A 52 16.49 2.79 -16.91
N ALA A 53 15.95 3.62 -15.99
CA ALA A 53 16.74 4.30 -14.97
C ALA A 53 17.39 3.34 -13.96
N TRP A 54 16.85 2.12 -13.82
CA TRP A 54 17.31 1.13 -12.84
C TRP A 54 18.04 -0.06 -13.48
N THR A 55 17.98 -0.22 -14.80
CA THR A 55 18.58 -1.38 -15.50
C THR A 55 20.07 -1.53 -15.19
N GLY A 56 20.85 -0.46 -15.34
CA GLY A 56 22.30 -0.52 -15.16
C GLY A 56 22.70 -0.91 -13.73
N VAL A 57 22.08 -0.27 -12.73
CA VAL A 57 22.41 -0.54 -11.32
C VAL A 57 21.93 -1.91 -10.86
N CYS A 58 20.79 -2.38 -11.36
CA CYS A 58 20.32 -3.74 -11.08
C CYS A 58 21.14 -4.82 -11.79
N GLN A 59 21.74 -4.53 -12.94
CA GLN A 59 22.71 -5.42 -13.58
C GLN A 59 24.03 -5.45 -12.81
N ALA A 60 24.54 -4.30 -12.38
CA ALA A 60 25.74 -4.23 -11.54
C ALA A 60 25.56 -4.99 -10.22
N ALA A 61 24.38 -4.88 -9.59
CA ALA A 61 24.05 -5.65 -8.38
C ALA A 61 24.12 -7.18 -8.60
N GLN A 62 23.79 -7.67 -9.80
CA GLN A 62 23.85 -9.10 -10.14
C GLN A 62 25.28 -9.61 -10.36
N GLN A 63 26.27 -8.72 -10.49
CA GLN A 63 27.68 -9.09 -10.63
C GLN A 63 28.39 -9.30 -9.29
N LEU A 64 27.78 -8.84 -8.19
CA LEU A 64 28.24 -9.17 -6.85
C LEU A 64 28.08 -10.68 -6.58
N SER A 65 28.79 -11.19 -5.58
CA SER A 65 28.62 -12.57 -5.14
C SER A 65 27.16 -12.85 -4.75
N ALA A 66 26.75 -14.12 -4.77
CA ALA A 66 25.37 -14.49 -4.44
C ALA A 66 24.97 -14.12 -3.00
N LEU A 67 25.95 -14.05 -2.10
CA LEU A 67 25.82 -13.64 -0.70
C LEU A 67 26.98 -12.66 -0.39
N PRO A 68 26.86 -11.38 -0.78
CA PRO A 68 27.91 -10.40 -0.55
C PRO A 68 27.95 -9.99 0.92
N GLU A 69 29.14 -9.64 1.40
CA GLU A 69 29.30 -9.09 2.75
C GLU A 69 28.87 -7.62 2.78
N SER A 70 28.62 -7.08 3.98
CA SER A 70 28.18 -5.69 4.14
C SER A 70 29.12 -4.68 3.48
N ASP A 71 30.43 -4.93 3.49
CA ASP A 71 31.41 -4.02 2.87
C ASP A 71 31.32 -4.00 1.33
N ASP A 72 31.05 -5.15 0.70
CA ASP A 72 30.82 -5.23 -0.75
C ASP A 72 29.54 -4.48 -1.15
N ILE A 73 28.46 -4.67 -0.38
CA ILE A 73 27.18 -3.98 -0.60
C ILE A 73 27.35 -2.48 -0.39
N ARG A 74 28.10 -2.08 0.64
CA ARG A 74 28.41 -0.68 0.95
C ARG A 74 29.16 -0.03 -0.20
N ALA A 75 30.26 -0.64 -0.65
CA ALA A 75 31.04 -0.15 -1.79
C ALA A 75 30.20 -0.05 -3.06
N PHE A 76 29.32 -1.02 -3.31
CA PHE A 76 28.36 -0.97 -4.39
C PHE A 76 27.44 0.26 -4.27
N LEU A 77 26.75 0.45 -3.15
CA LEU A 77 25.84 1.57 -2.94
C LEU A 77 26.55 2.92 -3.06
N GLU A 78 27.75 3.05 -2.48
CA GLU A 78 28.55 4.27 -2.55
C GLU A 78 29.03 4.59 -3.98
N SER A 79 29.29 3.57 -4.81
CA SER A 79 29.70 3.75 -6.21
C SER A 79 28.54 4.05 -7.15
N GLN A 80 27.33 3.59 -6.83
CA GLN A 80 26.17 3.67 -7.72
C GLN A 80 25.22 4.82 -7.35
N PHE A 81 25.26 5.32 -6.11
CA PHE A 81 24.30 6.27 -5.59
C PHE A 81 24.96 7.46 -4.87
N GLN A 82 24.30 8.60 -5.01
CA GLN A 82 24.52 9.79 -4.19
C GLN A 82 23.49 9.80 -3.06
N ALA A 83 23.94 9.94 -1.81
CA ALA A 83 23.04 10.16 -0.68
C ALA A 83 22.50 11.60 -0.71
N TRP A 84 21.19 11.76 -0.49
CA TRP A 84 20.53 13.06 -0.44
C TRP A 84 19.79 13.22 0.90
N GLN A 85 20.10 14.27 1.65
CA GLN A 85 19.30 14.69 2.80
C GLN A 85 18.01 15.34 2.29
N VAL A 86 16.88 14.82 2.76
CA VAL A 86 15.56 15.37 2.47
C VAL A 86 15.16 16.33 3.58
N SER A 87 14.73 17.53 3.21
CA SER A 87 14.18 18.54 4.12
C SER A 87 12.69 18.75 3.86
N GLN A 88 11.97 19.31 4.83
CA GLN A 88 10.59 19.75 4.60
C GLN A 88 10.58 20.99 3.68
N SER A 89 9.44 21.26 3.02
CA SER A 89 9.27 22.43 2.16
C SER A 89 9.45 23.76 2.88
N GLU A 90 9.17 23.81 4.19
CA GLU A 90 9.29 25.00 5.04
C GLU A 90 10.62 25.05 5.82
N GLY A 91 11.53 24.09 5.57
CA GLY A 91 12.76 23.88 6.33
C GLY A 91 12.61 22.87 7.47
N GLY A 92 13.73 22.30 7.91
CA GLY A 92 13.76 21.24 8.92
C GLY A 92 14.02 19.85 8.33
N THR A 93 14.66 18.99 9.13
CA THR A 93 15.11 17.64 8.73
C THR A 93 14.40 16.52 9.48
N GLU A 94 13.46 16.89 10.36
CA GLU A 94 12.62 15.93 11.06
C GLU A 94 11.49 15.45 10.16
N GLY A 95 11.06 14.21 10.35
CA GLY A 95 9.94 13.61 9.64
C GLY A 95 9.22 12.61 10.54
N LEU A 96 7.96 12.31 10.21
CA LEU A 96 7.19 11.30 10.92
C LEU A 96 7.44 9.92 10.30
N VAL A 97 8.00 9.02 11.09
CA VAL A 97 8.09 7.59 10.74
C VAL A 97 6.91 6.86 11.36
N THR A 98 6.14 6.15 10.54
CA THR A 98 5.05 5.27 10.97
C THR A 98 5.33 3.82 10.55
N GLY A 99 4.63 2.87 11.16
CA GLY A 99 4.72 1.45 10.83
C GLY A 99 3.41 0.92 10.26
N TYR A 100 3.51 -0.05 9.34
CA TYR A 100 2.39 -0.86 8.85
C TYR A 100 2.76 -2.35 8.95
N TYR A 101 1.77 -3.23 8.88
CA TYR A 101 2.00 -4.67 8.98
C TYR A 101 0.98 -5.47 8.15
N GLU A 102 1.24 -6.76 7.98
CA GLU A 102 0.33 -7.72 7.34
C GLU A 102 -0.42 -8.51 8.44
N PRO A 103 -1.69 -8.17 8.78
CA PRO A 103 -2.45 -8.87 9.82
C PRO A 103 -2.74 -10.32 9.43
N LEU A 104 -2.77 -11.20 10.44
CA LEU A 104 -3.15 -12.61 10.29
C LEU A 104 -4.55 -12.83 10.87
N LEU A 105 -5.51 -13.13 10.00
CA LEU A 105 -6.90 -13.43 10.35
C LEU A 105 -7.15 -14.94 10.27
N ARG A 106 -8.28 -15.38 10.83
CA ARG A 106 -8.83 -16.72 10.59
C ARG A 106 -9.97 -16.66 9.59
N GLY A 107 -10.07 -17.66 8.73
CA GLY A 107 -11.08 -17.67 7.69
C GLY A 107 -11.40 -19.02 7.08
N SER A 108 -12.28 -18.95 6.09
CA SER A 108 -12.78 -20.07 5.31
C SER A 108 -12.95 -19.69 3.85
N ARG A 109 -12.90 -20.70 2.97
CA ARG A 109 -13.33 -20.61 1.56
C ARG A 109 -14.84 -20.83 1.39
N THR A 110 -15.58 -21.00 2.48
CA THR A 110 -17.02 -21.25 2.47
C THR A 110 -17.67 -20.49 3.62
N ARG A 111 -18.83 -19.90 3.39
CA ARG A 111 -19.56 -19.25 4.47
C ARG A 111 -20.02 -20.31 5.49
N THR A 112 -19.75 -20.06 6.77
CA THR A 112 -20.26 -20.89 7.88
C THR A 112 -20.90 -20.01 8.95
N SER A 113 -21.40 -20.63 10.03
CA SER A 113 -21.89 -19.88 11.20
C SER A 113 -20.77 -19.11 11.89
N ARG A 114 -19.50 -19.53 11.78
CA ARG A 114 -18.34 -18.82 12.34
C ARG A 114 -17.78 -17.81 11.34
N TYR A 115 -17.52 -18.23 10.10
CA TYR A 115 -16.96 -17.38 9.05
C TYR A 115 -18.08 -16.72 8.26
N ARG A 116 -18.52 -15.56 8.75
CA ARG A 116 -19.71 -14.85 8.26
C ARG A 116 -19.39 -13.58 7.46
N TYR A 117 -18.20 -13.02 7.61
CA TYR A 117 -17.84 -11.73 7.03
C TYR A 117 -17.08 -11.92 5.72
N PRO A 118 -17.68 -11.61 4.56
CA PRO A 118 -17.07 -11.85 3.26
C PRO A 118 -15.98 -10.82 2.93
N LEU A 119 -14.82 -11.31 2.50
CA LEU A 119 -13.79 -10.53 1.79
C LEU A 119 -14.14 -10.54 0.31
N TYR A 120 -14.37 -9.37 -0.26
CA TYR A 120 -14.76 -9.25 -1.66
C TYR A 120 -13.59 -8.88 -2.58
N GLY A 121 -13.60 -9.43 -3.79
CA GLY A 121 -12.88 -8.87 -4.92
C GLY A 121 -13.63 -7.66 -5.53
N PRO A 122 -13.01 -6.94 -6.49
CA PRO A 122 -13.68 -5.85 -7.18
C PRO A 122 -14.97 -6.32 -7.87
N PRO A 123 -16.11 -5.64 -7.65
CA PRO A 123 -17.36 -5.95 -8.33
C PRO A 123 -17.35 -5.47 -9.79
N ASP A 124 -18.14 -6.13 -10.64
CA ASP A 124 -18.11 -5.89 -12.10
C ASP A 124 -18.74 -4.56 -12.52
N ASP A 125 -19.61 -3.99 -11.68
CA ASP A 125 -20.35 -2.75 -11.97
C ASP A 125 -19.64 -1.48 -11.47
N MET A 126 -18.49 -1.63 -10.80
CA MET A 126 -17.73 -0.48 -10.29
C MET A 126 -16.88 0.15 -11.38
N LEU A 127 -17.24 1.38 -11.73
CA LEU A 127 -16.54 2.18 -12.72
C LEU A 127 -15.41 2.99 -12.07
N VAL A 128 -14.25 2.98 -12.71
CA VAL A 128 -13.20 3.99 -12.48
C VAL A 128 -13.63 5.27 -13.20
N VAL A 129 -13.76 6.36 -12.46
CA VAL A 129 -14.12 7.67 -13.02
C VAL A 129 -12.87 8.52 -13.12
N ASP A 130 -12.21 8.47 -14.28
CA ASP A 130 -11.04 9.32 -14.57
C ASP A 130 -11.46 10.55 -15.36
N LEU A 131 -11.52 11.69 -14.67
CA LEU A 131 -11.81 12.99 -15.25
C LEU A 131 -10.65 13.97 -15.07
N GLY A 132 -9.46 13.47 -14.69
CA GLY A 132 -8.30 14.30 -14.36
C GLY A 132 -7.76 15.12 -15.54
N ALA A 133 -8.07 14.73 -16.77
CA ALA A 133 -7.71 15.48 -17.98
C ALA A 133 -8.50 16.79 -18.13
N ILE A 134 -9.74 16.83 -17.64
CA ILE A 134 -10.64 18.00 -17.73
C ILE A 134 -10.64 18.78 -16.41
N TYR A 135 -10.60 18.06 -15.29
CA TYR A 135 -10.64 18.60 -13.93
C TYR A 135 -9.38 18.15 -13.17
N PRO A 136 -8.26 18.87 -13.30
CA PRO A 136 -6.97 18.49 -12.70
C PRO A 136 -7.02 18.25 -11.18
N GLU A 137 -7.91 18.94 -10.46
CA GLU A 137 -8.14 18.77 -9.03
C GLU A 137 -8.58 17.34 -8.67
N LEU A 138 -9.20 16.61 -9.60
CA LEU A 138 -9.65 15.23 -9.40
C LEU A 138 -8.53 14.21 -9.55
N LYS A 139 -7.34 14.57 -10.06
CA LYS A 139 -6.22 13.63 -10.27
C LYS A 139 -5.74 12.95 -9.00
N SER A 140 -5.89 13.62 -7.85
CA SER A 140 -5.53 13.08 -6.55
C SER A 140 -6.61 12.14 -5.97
N LEU A 141 -7.82 12.16 -6.53
CA LEU A 141 -8.96 11.40 -6.04
C LEU A 141 -9.11 10.10 -6.80
N ARG A 142 -9.36 9.02 -6.08
CA ARG A 142 -9.65 7.70 -6.66
C ARG A 142 -11.15 7.52 -6.81
N LEU A 143 -11.76 8.32 -7.69
CA LEU A 143 -13.21 8.34 -7.87
C LEU A 143 -13.73 7.01 -8.41
N ARG A 144 -14.86 6.56 -7.86
CA ARG A 144 -15.54 5.33 -8.24
C ARG A 144 -17.02 5.57 -8.33
N GLY A 145 -17.63 5.01 -9.36
CA GLY A 145 -19.04 5.21 -9.64
C GLY A 145 -19.74 3.95 -10.08
N ARG A 146 -21.05 4.04 -10.21
CA ARG A 146 -21.92 3.04 -10.82
C ARG A 146 -22.92 3.73 -11.74
N LEU A 147 -23.46 3.00 -12.70
CA LEU A 147 -24.50 3.53 -13.58
C LEU A 147 -25.86 3.54 -12.87
N GLN A 148 -26.61 4.61 -13.11
CA GLN A 148 -28.03 4.72 -12.80
C GLN A 148 -28.73 5.38 -13.99
N GLY A 149 -29.31 4.55 -14.86
CA GLY A 149 -29.78 5.00 -16.17
C GLY A 149 -28.60 5.54 -16.99
N ASN A 150 -28.65 6.81 -17.36
CA ASN A 150 -27.58 7.51 -18.08
C ASN A 150 -26.65 8.33 -17.17
N LYS A 151 -26.75 8.19 -15.85
CA LYS A 151 -25.91 8.93 -14.88
C LYS A 151 -24.86 8.01 -14.28
N VAL A 152 -23.66 8.57 -14.06
CA VAL A 152 -22.68 7.99 -13.15
C VAL A 152 -22.91 8.61 -11.78
N VAL A 153 -23.20 7.77 -10.78
CA VAL A 153 -23.36 8.17 -9.38
C VAL A 153 -22.26 7.51 -8.53
N PRO A 154 -21.96 8.01 -7.32
CA PRO A 154 -20.95 7.38 -6.46
C PRO A 154 -21.20 5.89 -6.25
N TYR A 155 -20.12 5.11 -6.16
CA TYR A 155 -20.25 3.70 -5.79
C TYR A 155 -20.80 3.56 -4.36
N TRP A 156 -21.28 2.37 -4.01
CA TRP A 156 -21.87 2.11 -2.70
C TRP A 156 -20.86 2.35 -1.55
N ASN A 157 -21.32 2.99 -0.47
CA ASN A 157 -20.51 3.17 0.72
C ASN A 157 -20.43 1.86 1.54
N ARG A 158 -19.59 1.83 2.58
CA ARG A 158 -19.41 0.62 3.43
C ARG A 158 -20.73 0.07 3.96
N ALA A 159 -21.55 0.93 4.58
CA ALA A 159 -22.79 0.51 5.21
C ALA A 159 -23.81 -0.04 4.19
N GLU A 160 -23.87 0.55 2.99
CA GLU A 160 -24.73 0.07 1.91
C GLU A 160 -24.27 -1.29 1.35
N ILE A 161 -22.96 -1.50 1.23
CA ILE A 161 -22.39 -2.80 0.82
C ILE A 161 -22.71 -3.86 1.87
N GLU A 162 -22.50 -3.58 3.15
CA GLU A 162 -22.78 -4.50 4.27
C GLU A 162 -24.29 -4.80 4.39
N ALA A 163 -25.14 -3.84 4.06
CA ALA A 163 -26.60 -4.01 3.99
C ALA A 163 -27.08 -4.77 2.73
N GLY A 164 -26.16 -5.12 1.81
CA GLY A 164 -26.47 -5.91 0.62
C GLY A 164 -27.04 -5.11 -0.56
N ALA A 165 -26.87 -3.78 -0.58
CA ALA A 165 -27.33 -2.94 -1.70
C ALA A 165 -26.45 -3.08 -2.95
N ALA A 166 -25.17 -3.41 -2.76
CA ALA A 166 -24.21 -3.62 -3.85
C ALA A 166 -24.30 -5.06 -4.42
N PRO A 167 -24.15 -5.25 -5.75
CA PRO A 167 -24.22 -6.57 -6.39
C PRO A 167 -22.94 -7.40 -6.16
N MET A 168 -22.67 -7.77 -4.92
CA MET A 168 -21.42 -8.45 -4.50
C MET A 168 -21.47 -9.98 -4.59
N ARG A 169 -22.62 -10.56 -4.95
CA ARG A 169 -22.80 -12.02 -4.98
C ARG A 169 -21.84 -12.67 -5.96
N GLY A 170 -21.09 -13.66 -5.50
CA GLY A 170 -20.08 -14.36 -6.31
C GLY A 170 -18.73 -13.65 -6.37
N LYS A 171 -18.57 -12.54 -5.64
CA LYS A 171 -17.28 -11.83 -5.49
C LYS A 171 -16.59 -12.16 -4.18
N GLU A 172 -17.14 -13.06 -3.37
CA GLU A 172 -16.51 -13.54 -2.14
C GLU A 172 -15.23 -14.31 -2.46
N VAL A 173 -14.10 -13.83 -1.95
CA VAL A 173 -12.79 -14.47 -2.06
C VAL A 173 -12.58 -15.42 -0.88
N LEU A 174 -12.93 -14.95 0.33
CA LEU A 174 -12.84 -15.67 1.60
C LEU A 174 -13.92 -15.15 2.57
N TRP A 175 -14.16 -15.86 3.65
CA TRP A 175 -14.96 -15.40 4.79
C TRP A 175 -14.09 -15.40 6.04
N VAL A 176 -14.16 -14.35 6.85
CA VAL A 176 -13.46 -14.24 8.14
C VAL A 176 -14.44 -14.25 9.31
N ASP A 177 -13.94 -14.49 10.52
CA ASP A 177 -14.75 -14.67 11.73
C ASP A 177 -14.91 -13.41 12.59
N ASP A 178 -14.07 -12.39 12.39
CA ASP A 178 -14.06 -11.17 13.18
C ASP A 178 -14.21 -9.90 12.30
N PRO A 179 -15.25 -9.08 12.51
CA PRO A 179 -15.49 -7.88 11.70
C PRO A 179 -14.52 -6.72 12.02
N VAL A 180 -13.97 -6.66 13.24
CA VAL A 180 -13.00 -5.64 13.63
C VAL A 180 -11.66 -5.97 12.98
N GLU A 181 -11.19 -7.21 13.06
CA GLU A 181 -9.98 -7.63 12.35
C GLU A 181 -10.13 -7.47 10.84
N PHE A 182 -11.32 -7.75 10.28
CA PHE A 182 -11.62 -7.48 8.88
C PHE A 182 -11.52 -5.99 8.53
N PHE A 183 -12.04 -5.11 9.39
CA PHE A 183 -11.91 -3.66 9.19
C PHE A 183 -10.43 -3.24 9.20
N PHE A 184 -9.63 -3.75 10.13
CA PHE A 184 -8.20 -3.43 10.19
C PHE A 184 -7.41 -4.01 9.02
N LEU A 185 -7.77 -5.18 8.51
CA LEU A 185 -7.26 -5.70 7.24
C LEU A 185 -7.47 -4.71 6.10
N GLN A 186 -8.65 -4.10 6.01
CA GLN A 186 -8.96 -3.10 4.98
C GLN A 186 -8.18 -1.79 5.17
N VAL A 187 -7.88 -1.40 6.42
CA VAL A 187 -7.01 -0.25 6.73
C VAL A 187 -5.56 -0.53 6.31
N GLN A 188 -5.04 -1.72 6.56
CA GLN A 188 -3.67 -2.11 6.17
C GLN A 188 -3.55 -2.37 4.66
N GLY A 189 -4.66 -2.73 3.99
CA GLY A 189 -4.73 -2.98 2.55
C GLY A 189 -4.19 -4.33 2.09
N SER A 190 -3.56 -5.12 2.97
CA SER A 190 -3.14 -6.49 2.69
C SER A 190 -3.07 -7.29 3.98
N GLY A 191 -3.07 -8.62 3.89
CA GLY A 191 -3.08 -9.50 5.05
C GLY A 191 -2.91 -10.97 4.69
N ARG A 192 -2.94 -11.81 5.73
CA ARG A 192 -2.97 -13.26 5.62
C ARG A 192 -4.23 -13.81 6.28
N VAL A 193 -4.79 -14.85 5.70
CA VAL A 193 -5.92 -15.57 6.26
C VAL A 193 -5.52 -17.03 6.45
N ARG A 194 -5.46 -17.48 7.70
CA ARG A 194 -5.31 -18.89 8.05
C ARG A 194 -6.64 -19.58 7.84
N LEU A 195 -6.67 -20.55 6.93
CA LEU A 195 -7.86 -21.31 6.62
C LEU A 195 -8.04 -22.41 7.68
N ASP A 196 -9.19 -22.43 8.34
CA ASP A 196 -9.48 -23.39 9.42
C ASP A 196 -10.37 -24.56 8.94
N ASP A 197 -10.92 -24.50 7.73
CA ASP A 197 -11.85 -25.52 7.20
C ASP A 197 -11.70 -25.80 5.68
N GLY A 198 -12.37 -26.86 5.23
CA GLY A 198 -12.36 -27.31 3.84
C GLY A 198 -11.05 -27.99 3.40
N LYS A 199 -10.87 -28.17 2.09
CA LYS A 199 -9.68 -28.83 1.51
C LYS A 199 -8.36 -28.06 1.73
N GLY A 200 -8.41 -26.87 2.31
CA GLY A 200 -7.27 -26.01 2.63
C GLY A 200 -7.08 -25.76 4.13
N GLY A 201 -7.70 -26.54 5.02
CA GLY A 201 -7.49 -26.38 6.47
C GLY A 201 -6.00 -26.46 6.83
N GLY A 202 -5.50 -25.46 7.57
CA GLY A 202 -4.09 -25.27 7.90
C GLY A 202 -3.28 -24.46 6.88
N GLU A 203 -3.81 -24.20 5.68
CA GLU A 203 -3.19 -23.32 4.67
C GLU A 203 -3.28 -21.84 5.10
N THR A 204 -2.33 -21.02 4.66
CA THR A 204 -2.41 -19.56 4.78
C THR A 204 -2.55 -18.93 3.40
N ALA A 205 -3.71 -18.32 3.14
CA ALA A 205 -3.94 -17.52 1.95
C ALA A 205 -3.41 -16.09 2.17
N ARG A 206 -2.73 -15.52 1.17
CA ARG A 206 -2.39 -14.09 1.16
C ARG A 206 -3.47 -13.31 0.43
N VAL A 207 -3.87 -12.19 1.00
CA VAL A 207 -4.86 -11.27 0.42
C VAL A 207 -4.20 -9.91 0.23
N GLY A 208 -4.37 -9.34 -0.96
CA GLY A 208 -3.79 -8.05 -1.33
C GLY A 208 -4.85 -7.07 -1.80
N TYR A 209 -4.53 -5.78 -1.71
CA TYR A 209 -5.34 -4.70 -2.25
C TYR A 209 -5.62 -4.93 -3.74
N ALA A 210 -6.89 -4.80 -4.13
CA ALA A 210 -7.29 -4.86 -5.53
C ALA A 210 -7.91 -3.53 -5.98
N ASP A 211 -8.92 -3.03 -5.26
CA ASP A 211 -9.50 -1.71 -5.49
C ASP A 211 -10.22 -1.18 -4.22
N GLN A 212 -10.80 0.03 -4.28
CA GLN A 212 -11.64 0.64 -3.25
C GLN A 212 -12.91 1.25 -3.85
N ASN A 213 -13.89 1.61 -3.01
CA ASN A 213 -15.19 2.17 -3.45
C ASN A 213 -15.19 3.70 -3.65
N GLY A 214 -14.04 4.36 -3.53
CA GLY A 214 -13.87 5.81 -3.80
C GLY A 214 -14.39 6.75 -2.72
N HIS A 215 -14.93 6.25 -1.60
CA HIS A 215 -15.33 7.09 -0.46
C HIS A 215 -14.13 7.50 0.40
N PRO A 216 -14.16 8.69 1.03
CA PRO A 216 -13.08 9.12 1.92
C PRO A 216 -13.02 8.25 3.18
N TYR A 217 -11.79 7.94 3.62
CA TYR A 217 -11.57 7.28 4.90
C TYR A 217 -12.01 8.16 6.07
N ARG A 218 -12.67 7.55 7.06
CA ARG A 218 -12.98 8.16 8.36
C ARG A 218 -12.46 7.26 9.47
N SER A 219 -11.71 7.84 10.40
CA SER A 219 -11.13 7.10 11.53
C SER A 219 -12.22 6.76 12.56
N ILE A 220 -12.48 5.47 12.73
CA ILE A 220 -13.40 4.98 13.77
C ILE A 220 -12.86 5.26 15.18
N GLY A 221 -11.53 5.17 15.39
CA GLY A 221 -10.91 5.47 16.67
C GLY A 221 -11.09 6.94 17.06
N LYS A 222 -10.84 7.86 16.11
CA LYS A 222 -11.08 9.29 16.33
C LYS A 222 -12.56 9.57 16.64
N TRP A 223 -13.47 8.94 15.90
CA TRP A 223 -14.90 9.10 16.11
C TRP A 223 -15.34 8.59 17.50
N LEU A 224 -14.85 7.42 17.95
CA LEU A 224 -15.15 6.89 19.28
C LEU A 224 -14.61 7.79 20.41
N VAL A 225 -13.42 8.36 20.23
CA VAL A 225 -12.85 9.35 21.16
C VAL A 225 -13.71 10.62 21.22
N GLU A 226 -14.12 11.15 20.07
CA GLU A 226 -15.02 12.32 20.00
C GLU A 226 -16.38 12.06 20.65
N LYS A 227 -16.83 10.80 20.68
CA LYS A 227 -18.05 10.36 21.36
C LYS A 227 -17.86 10.10 22.86
N GLY A 228 -16.62 10.10 23.36
CA GLY A 228 -16.31 9.78 24.75
C GLY A 228 -16.41 8.29 25.09
N GLU A 229 -16.46 7.42 24.08
CA GLU A 229 -16.60 5.97 24.23
C GLU A 229 -15.28 5.30 24.62
N ILE A 230 -14.17 5.82 24.09
CA ILE A 230 -12.81 5.38 24.40
C ILE A 230 -11.87 6.58 24.57
N THR A 231 -10.74 6.38 25.22
CA THR A 231 -9.67 7.37 25.32
C THR A 231 -8.72 7.27 24.13
N LEU A 232 -7.93 8.32 23.86
CA LEU A 232 -7.02 8.36 22.69
C LEU A 232 -5.96 7.25 22.73
N ASP A 233 -5.47 6.90 23.92
CA ASP A 233 -4.54 5.79 24.14
C ASP A 233 -5.16 4.41 23.84
N LYS A 234 -6.50 4.32 23.88
CA LYS A 234 -7.28 3.12 23.54
C LYS A 234 -7.79 3.10 22.10
N ALA A 235 -7.50 4.12 21.29
CA ALA A 235 -7.88 4.18 19.88
C ALA A 235 -7.03 3.26 18.98
N SER A 236 -6.83 2.02 19.41
CA SER A 236 -6.08 0.96 18.72
C SER A 236 -7.02 -0.18 18.31
N MET A 237 -6.54 -1.12 17.48
CA MET A 237 -7.33 -2.30 17.10
C MET A 237 -7.82 -3.07 18.33
N GLN A 238 -6.92 -3.34 19.28
CA GLN A 238 -7.26 -4.09 20.49
C GLN A 238 -8.26 -3.30 21.34
N GLY A 239 -8.04 -2.00 21.55
CA GLY A 239 -8.96 -1.18 22.35
C GLY A 239 -10.36 -1.06 21.75
N ILE A 240 -10.47 -1.05 20.41
CA ILE A 240 -11.77 -1.06 19.72
C ILE A 240 -12.45 -2.43 19.83
N LYS A 241 -11.67 -3.52 19.74
CA LYS A 241 -12.18 -4.89 19.91
C LYS A 241 -12.64 -5.17 21.35
N ASP A 242 -11.96 -4.61 22.34
CA ASP A 242 -12.32 -4.74 23.75
C ASP A 242 -13.56 -3.90 24.11
N TRP A 243 -13.83 -2.84 23.34
CA TRP A 243 -15.01 -1.98 23.52
C TRP A 243 -16.31 -2.63 23.02
N GLY A 244 -16.29 -3.44 21.95
CA GLY A 244 -17.49 -3.99 21.32
C GLY A 244 -17.30 -5.30 20.58
#